data_AF-A0A455ZG19-F1
#
_entry.id   AF-A0A455ZG19-F1
#
_cell.length_a   1.000
_cell.length_b   1.000
_cell.length_c   1.000
_cell.angle_alpha   90.00
_cell.angle_beta   90.00
_cell.angle_gamma   90.00
#
_symmetry.space_group_name_H-M   'P 1'
#
loop_
_entity.id
_entity.type
_entity.pdbx_description
1 polymer ?
#
loop_
_entity_poly.entity_id
_entity_poly.type
_entity_poly.pdbx_seq_one_letter_code
_entity_poly.pdbx_strand_id
1 'polypeptide(L)'
;MDLLKYRLFAAYYNARKSKRNSISQLLFEIDYENNLLELYDDIITGRYKVGRSIAFIVEEPVKREIFAANFRDRVVHHLVYQLINPLLDKKFINDSYSCRKGRGTYYGILRAYENLKEVSNGFVSDVYILKLDIQGYFMNINKDILYDKLTKIINEEDFNNSITNDMTYNKIKNSVISYQLLFDLLRTIIYNTPENNCIIKGKLSDWNGLPNSKSLFKSKKGCGLPIGNLTSQLFSNVYLNSFDHYLKNELGVKYYGRYVDDFYIFHRSKNYLKYIMRESRNYLLKEGLELHPKKIYLQHYSKGFHF
;
A
#
# COMPACT_ATOMS: atom_id res chain seq x y z
N MET A 1 11.38 -23.74 19.38
CA MET A 1 10.43 -22.61 19.46
C MET A 1 9.67 -22.55 18.15
N ASP A 2 8.34 -22.48 18.20
CA ASP A 2 7.53 -22.36 16.99
C ASP A 2 7.87 -21.06 16.24
N LEU A 3 8.21 -21.17 14.95
CA LEU A 3 8.64 -20.06 14.10
C LEU A 3 7.51 -19.05 13.91
N LEU A 4 6.25 -19.48 13.90
CA LEU A 4 5.11 -18.55 13.84
C LEU A 4 5.02 -17.69 15.10
N LYS A 5 5.21 -18.29 16.29
CA LYS A 5 5.31 -17.52 17.55
C LYS A 5 6.43 -16.49 17.45
N TYR A 6 7.64 -16.89 17.04
CA TYR A 6 8.75 -15.96 16.87
C TYR A 6 8.42 -14.78 15.93
N ARG A 7 7.81 -15.06 14.77
CA ARG A 7 7.37 -14.02 13.82
C ARG A 7 6.30 -13.11 14.40
N LEU A 8 5.37 -13.64 15.18
CA LEU A 8 4.34 -12.84 15.86
C LEU A 8 4.96 -11.90 16.91
N PHE A 9 5.90 -12.38 17.71
CA PHE A 9 6.67 -11.54 18.63
C PHE A 9 7.46 -10.45 17.89
N ALA A 10 8.14 -10.80 16.78
CA ALA A 10 8.83 -9.81 15.96
C ALA A 10 7.87 -8.76 15.36
N ALA A 11 6.69 -9.19 14.92
CA ALA A 11 5.61 -8.30 14.46
C ALA A 11 5.12 -7.34 15.54
N TYR A 12 4.97 -7.81 16.77
CA TYR A 12 4.64 -6.97 17.91
C TYR A 12 5.67 -5.86 18.14
N TYR A 13 6.96 -6.21 18.20
CA TYR A 13 8.02 -5.22 18.40
C TYR A 13 8.06 -4.18 17.27
N ASN A 14 7.84 -4.62 16.03
CA ASN A 14 7.79 -3.71 14.87
C ASN A 14 6.55 -2.80 14.89
N ALA A 15 5.38 -3.32 15.28
CA ALA A 15 4.16 -2.53 15.45
C ALA A 15 4.35 -1.45 16.53
N ARG A 16 4.96 -1.82 17.67
CA ARG A 16 5.22 -0.94 18.80
C ARG A 16 6.11 0.25 18.44
N LYS A 17 7.18 0.05 17.65
CA LYS A 17 8.11 1.14 17.27
C LYS A 17 7.41 2.35 16.64
N SER A 18 6.36 2.11 15.85
CA SER A 18 5.67 3.17 15.09
C SER A 18 4.58 3.91 15.88
N LYS A 19 4.14 3.36 17.02
CA LYS A 19 2.93 3.81 17.75
C LYS A 19 3.08 3.72 19.27
N ARG A 20 4.27 4.00 19.81
CA ARG A 20 4.47 4.17 21.24
C ARG A 20 3.47 5.22 21.76
N ASN A 21 2.80 4.91 22.88
CA ASN A 21 1.92 5.81 23.65
C ASN A 21 0.48 5.99 23.15
N SER A 22 -0.02 5.16 22.23
CA SER A 22 -1.46 5.14 21.96
C SER A 22 -2.21 4.34 23.05
N ILE A 23 -3.41 4.76 23.45
CA ILE A 23 -4.20 4.06 24.49
C ILE A 23 -4.38 2.58 24.16
N SER A 24 -4.72 2.27 22.90
CA SER A 24 -4.89 0.88 22.44
C SER A 24 -3.60 0.06 22.57
N GLN A 25 -2.43 0.69 22.35
CA GLN A 25 -1.14 0.03 22.52
C GLN A 25 -0.79 -0.18 23.99
N LEU A 26 -1.03 0.83 24.84
CA LEU A 26 -0.79 0.73 26.29
C LEU A 26 -1.67 -0.36 26.92
N LEU A 27 -2.95 -0.43 26.56
CA LEU A 27 -3.85 -1.48 27.03
C LEU A 27 -3.38 -2.89 26.62
N PHE A 28 -2.88 -3.04 25.39
CA PHE A 28 -2.30 -4.31 24.94
C PHE A 28 -1.00 -4.64 25.70
N GLU A 29 -0.20 -3.62 26.04
CA GLU A 29 1.10 -3.80 26.67
C GLU A 29 1.01 -4.21 28.16
N ILE A 30 -0.09 -3.87 28.85
CA ILE A 30 -0.33 -4.26 30.25
C ILE A 30 -0.18 -5.77 30.46
N ASP A 31 -0.69 -6.57 29.51
CA ASP A 31 -0.59 -8.03 29.54
C ASP A 31 -0.15 -8.57 28.17
N TYR A 32 0.96 -8.05 27.66
CA TYR A 32 1.38 -8.30 26.28
C TYR A 32 1.66 -9.78 26.00
N GLU A 33 2.14 -10.55 26.99
CA GLU A 33 2.46 -11.97 26.82
C GLU A 33 1.21 -12.79 26.57
N ASN A 34 0.20 -12.68 27.45
CA ASN A 34 -1.06 -13.40 27.27
C ASN A 34 -1.79 -12.92 26.03
N ASN A 35 -1.85 -11.59 25.79
CA ASN A 35 -2.47 -11.04 24.58
C ASN A 35 -1.82 -11.57 23.28
N LEU A 36 -0.50 -11.81 23.26
CA LEU A 36 0.18 -12.40 22.11
C LEU A 36 -0.06 -13.89 21.98
N LEU A 37 -0.12 -14.63 23.08
CA LEU A 37 -0.44 -16.06 23.07
C LEU A 37 -1.89 -16.30 22.62
N GLU A 38 -2.84 -15.53 23.13
CA GLU A 38 -4.24 -15.57 22.67
C GLU A 38 -4.36 -15.21 21.19
N LEU A 39 -3.66 -14.16 20.74
CA LEU A 39 -3.64 -13.78 19.33
C LEU A 39 -3.04 -14.90 18.46
N TYR A 40 -1.98 -15.55 18.93
CA TYR A 40 -1.40 -16.70 18.25
C TYR A 40 -2.43 -17.83 18.12
N ASP A 41 -3.10 -18.19 19.22
CA ASP A 41 -4.12 -19.25 19.24
C ASP A 41 -5.30 -18.92 18.32
N ASP A 42 -5.76 -17.68 18.32
CA ASP A 42 -6.81 -17.19 17.41
C ASP A 42 -6.39 -17.29 15.95
N ILE A 43 -5.13 -17.01 15.63
CA ILE A 43 -4.60 -17.13 14.27
C ILE A 43 -4.56 -18.62 13.88
N ILE A 44 -3.89 -19.49 14.64
CA ILE A 44 -3.72 -20.89 14.25
C ILE A 44 -5.04 -21.67 14.19
N THR A 45 -6.04 -21.28 14.98
CA THR A 45 -7.37 -21.90 14.98
C THR A 45 -8.34 -21.25 13.97
N GLY A 46 -7.92 -20.22 13.23
CA GLY A 46 -8.78 -19.50 12.28
C GLY A 46 -9.90 -18.66 12.94
N ARG A 47 -9.81 -18.41 14.25
CA ARG A 47 -10.79 -17.62 15.03
C ARG A 47 -10.50 -16.11 15.01
N TYR A 48 -9.33 -15.70 14.50
CA TYR A 48 -8.96 -14.29 14.39
C TYR A 48 -10.01 -13.48 13.60
N LYS A 49 -10.52 -12.43 14.25
CA LYS A 49 -11.35 -11.40 13.62
C LYS A 49 -10.72 -10.03 13.86
N VAL A 50 -10.91 -9.13 12.90
CA VAL A 50 -10.44 -7.74 13.01
C VAL A 50 -11.27 -7.01 14.06
N GLY A 51 -10.59 -6.33 14.98
CA GLY A 51 -11.22 -5.54 16.02
C GLY A 51 -11.84 -4.23 15.52
N ARG A 52 -12.46 -3.50 16.45
CA ARG A 52 -13.05 -2.19 16.18
C ARG A 52 -11.96 -1.16 15.91
N SER A 53 -12.10 -0.39 14.84
CA SER A 53 -11.18 0.69 14.47
C SER A 53 -11.53 2.02 15.15
N ILE A 54 -10.62 2.98 15.14
CA ILE A 54 -10.89 4.37 15.52
C ILE A 54 -10.84 5.23 14.26
N ALA A 55 -11.94 5.93 13.96
CA ALA A 55 -12.05 6.85 12.84
C ALA A 55 -11.87 8.29 13.33
N PHE A 56 -11.02 9.08 12.68
CA PHE A 56 -10.81 10.50 12.99
C PHE A 56 -10.29 11.26 11.77
N ILE A 57 -10.38 12.60 11.82
CA ILE A 57 -9.85 13.49 10.79
C ILE A 57 -8.50 14.03 11.24
N VAL A 58 -7.56 14.10 10.30
CA VAL A 58 -6.31 14.87 10.43
C VAL A 58 -6.41 16.03 9.44
N GLU A 59 -6.22 17.26 9.90
CA GLU A 59 -6.31 18.46 9.04
C GLU A 59 -5.01 18.76 8.28
N GLU A 60 -3.86 18.46 8.87
CA GLU A 60 -2.53 18.82 8.33
C GLU A 60 -1.71 17.60 7.87
N PRO A 61 -0.93 17.71 6.77
CA PRO A 61 -0.82 18.84 5.84
C PRO A 61 -2.00 18.94 4.85
N VAL A 62 -2.84 17.92 4.80
CA VAL A 62 -4.06 17.88 3.99
C VAL A 62 -5.11 17.11 4.77
N LYS A 63 -6.34 17.64 4.78
CA LYS A 63 -7.50 17.01 5.42
C LYS A 63 -7.70 15.56 4.95
N ARG A 64 -7.61 14.61 5.87
CA ARG A 64 -7.71 13.17 5.63
C ARG A 64 -8.49 12.47 6.72
N GLU A 65 -9.36 11.57 6.29
CA GLU A 65 -9.99 10.58 7.15
C GLU A 65 -9.04 9.42 7.38
N ILE A 66 -8.84 9.08 8.65
CA ILE A 66 -7.95 8.01 9.10
C ILE A 66 -8.77 6.97 9.85
N PHE A 67 -8.59 5.70 9.48
CA PHE A 67 -9.07 4.54 10.21
C PHE A 67 -7.89 3.83 10.85
N ALA A 68 -7.69 4.09 12.13
CA ALA A 68 -6.66 3.45 12.92
C ALA A 68 -7.16 2.10 13.44
N ALA A 69 -6.58 0.99 12.96
CA ALA A 69 -6.82 -0.32 13.55
C ALA A 69 -6.35 -0.39 15.01
N ASN A 70 -6.99 -1.26 15.79
CA ASN A 70 -6.58 -1.60 17.15
C ASN A 70 -5.16 -2.17 17.13
N PHE A 71 -4.42 -2.01 18.22
CA PHE A 71 -3.06 -2.51 18.34
C PHE A 71 -2.95 -4.03 18.08
N ARG A 72 -3.91 -4.84 18.56
CA ARG A 72 -3.97 -6.29 18.25
C ARG A 72 -3.93 -6.56 16.74
N ASP A 73 -4.74 -5.84 15.97
CA ASP A 73 -4.81 -5.99 14.51
C ASP A 73 -3.56 -5.43 13.82
N ARG A 74 -2.93 -4.39 14.39
CA ARG A 74 -1.64 -3.88 13.89
C ARG A 74 -0.55 -4.93 14.00
N VAL A 75 -0.51 -5.73 15.07
CA VAL A 75 0.43 -6.85 15.17
C VAL A 75 0.23 -7.81 13.99
N VAL A 76 -1.01 -8.14 13.65
CA VAL A 76 -1.32 -9.00 12.49
C VAL A 76 -0.94 -8.34 11.16
N HIS A 77 -1.20 -7.05 10.99
CA HIS A 77 -0.75 -6.30 9.81
C HIS A 77 0.77 -6.38 9.63
N HIS A 78 1.54 -6.26 10.71
CA HIS A 78 2.99 -6.41 10.68
C HIS A 78 3.44 -7.86 10.42
N LEU A 79 2.73 -8.85 10.95
CA LEU A 79 2.98 -10.26 10.66
C LEU A 79 2.80 -10.52 9.16
N VAL A 80 1.63 -10.18 8.61
CA VAL A 80 1.32 -10.36 7.18
C VAL A 80 2.33 -9.61 6.31
N TYR A 81 2.67 -8.37 6.65
CA TYR A 81 3.70 -7.61 5.93
C TYR A 81 5.04 -8.35 5.90
N GLN A 82 5.50 -8.87 7.04
CA GLN A 82 6.77 -9.62 7.09
C GLN A 82 6.76 -10.88 6.22
N LEU A 83 5.60 -11.53 6.09
CA LEU A 83 5.44 -12.75 5.31
C LEU A 83 5.46 -12.47 3.80
N ILE A 84 4.71 -11.46 3.34
CA ILE A 84 4.46 -11.27 1.91
C ILE A 84 5.35 -10.20 1.26
N ASN A 85 5.78 -9.19 2.02
CA ASN A 85 6.53 -8.06 1.45
C ASN A 85 7.83 -8.49 0.73
N PRO A 86 8.64 -9.46 1.23
CA PRO A 86 9.84 -9.90 0.52
C PRO A 86 9.57 -10.49 -0.87
N LEU A 87 8.38 -11.06 -1.10
CA LEU A 87 7.96 -11.62 -2.38
C LEU A 87 7.44 -10.52 -3.30
N LEU A 88 6.61 -9.63 -2.75
CA LEU A 88 6.05 -8.50 -3.49
C LEU A 88 7.14 -7.53 -3.97
N ASP A 89 8.15 -7.25 -3.14
CA ASP A 89 9.20 -6.28 -3.47
C ASP A 89 10.03 -6.70 -4.69
N LYS A 90 10.18 -8.01 -4.95
CA LYS A 90 10.85 -8.56 -6.14
C LYS A 90 10.06 -8.32 -7.42
N LYS A 91 8.73 -8.26 -7.33
CA LYS A 91 7.85 -8.02 -8.48
C LYS A 91 7.69 -6.54 -8.78
N PHE A 92 7.80 -5.67 -7.77
CA PHE A 92 7.67 -4.23 -7.98
C PHE A 92 8.81 -3.67 -8.84
N ILE A 93 8.44 -2.81 -9.80
CA ILE A 93 9.42 -2.04 -10.56
C ILE A 93 10.28 -1.18 -9.62
N ASN A 94 11.48 -0.82 -10.06
CA ASN A 94 12.36 0.01 -9.22
C ASN A 94 11.81 1.43 -8.98
N ASP A 95 11.08 1.97 -9.95
CA ASP A 95 10.57 3.34 -9.88
C ASP A 95 9.21 3.46 -9.14
N SER A 96 8.83 2.44 -8.36
CA SER A 96 7.75 2.51 -7.37
C SER A 96 8.38 2.64 -5.97
N TYR A 97 8.08 3.72 -5.27
CA TYR A 97 8.84 4.14 -4.08
C TYR A 97 8.12 3.86 -2.75
N SER A 98 6.82 4.15 -2.67
CA SER A 98 6.06 4.16 -1.41
C SER A 98 6.15 2.85 -0.64
N CYS A 99 6.28 2.93 0.68
CA CYS A 99 6.31 1.78 1.60
C CYS A 99 7.37 0.71 1.28
N ARG A 100 8.46 1.10 0.65
CA ARG A 100 9.65 0.25 0.45
C ARG A 100 10.79 0.76 1.32
N LYS A 101 11.53 -0.18 1.90
CA LYS A 101 12.66 0.15 2.80
C LYS A 101 13.70 0.96 2.02
N GLY A 102 14.00 2.17 2.51
CA GLY A 102 14.98 3.08 1.89
C GLY A 102 14.48 3.89 0.69
N ARG A 103 13.22 3.76 0.28
CA ARG A 103 12.65 4.48 -0.88
C ARG A 103 11.58 5.50 -0.47
N GLY A 104 11.92 6.36 0.49
CA GLY A 104 11.02 7.43 0.95
C GLY A 104 10.82 8.54 -0.11
N THR A 105 10.11 9.59 0.27
CA THR A 105 9.83 10.75 -0.61
C THR A 105 11.10 11.37 -1.20
N TYR A 106 12.14 11.52 -0.37
CA TYR A 106 13.43 12.03 -0.82
C TYR A 106 14.07 11.20 -1.94
N TYR A 107 13.98 9.87 -1.85
CA TYR A 107 14.47 8.99 -2.91
C TYR A 107 13.69 9.21 -4.23
N GLY A 108 12.37 9.35 -4.16
CA GLY A 108 11.53 9.65 -5.32
C GLY A 108 11.89 10.96 -5.99
N ILE A 109 12.19 12.01 -5.21
CA ILE A 109 12.63 13.33 -5.70
C ILE A 109 13.99 13.21 -6.41
N LEU A 110 14.97 12.56 -5.77
CA LEU A 110 16.29 12.35 -6.38
C LEU A 110 16.18 11.57 -7.68
N ARG A 111 15.38 10.51 -7.70
CA ARG A 111 15.16 9.69 -8.89
C ARG A 111 14.49 10.48 -10.01
N ALA A 112 13.54 11.35 -9.68
CA ALA A 112 12.92 12.22 -10.67
C ALA A 112 13.91 13.24 -11.24
N TYR A 113 14.78 13.79 -10.41
CA TYR A 113 15.86 14.67 -10.86
C TYR A 113 16.85 13.95 -11.79
N GLU A 114 17.28 12.73 -11.44
CA GLU A 114 18.12 11.90 -12.29
C GLU A 114 17.47 11.61 -13.64
N ASN A 115 16.21 11.17 -13.63
CA ASN A 115 15.44 10.89 -14.84
C ASN A 115 15.33 12.15 -15.73
N LEU A 116 15.05 13.31 -15.13
CA LEU A 116 14.97 14.59 -15.84
C LEU A 116 16.32 14.98 -16.45
N LYS A 117 17.42 14.82 -15.71
CA LYS A 117 18.78 15.09 -16.19
C LYS A 117 19.15 14.19 -17.36
N GLU A 118 18.81 12.89 -17.29
CA GLU A 118 19.09 11.94 -18.35
C GLU A 118 18.29 12.26 -19.62
N VAL A 119 16.97 12.44 -19.52
CA VAL A 119 16.13 12.70 -20.70
C VAL A 119 16.45 14.03 -21.39
N SER A 120 16.93 15.01 -20.64
CA SER A 120 17.31 16.34 -21.15
C SER A 120 18.75 16.41 -21.66
N ASN A 121 19.51 15.31 -21.63
CA ASN A 121 20.96 15.30 -21.92
C ASN A 121 21.72 16.36 -21.09
N GLY A 122 21.46 16.42 -19.78
CA GLY A 122 22.05 17.42 -18.90
C GLY A 122 21.51 18.83 -19.15
N PHE A 123 20.20 18.96 -19.37
CA PHE A 123 19.48 20.21 -19.62
C PHE A 123 19.79 20.91 -20.95
N VAL A 124 20.39 20.19 -21.91
CA VAL A 124 20.66 20.68 -23.27
C VAL A 124 19.41 20.63 -24.15
N SER A 125 18.54 19.64 -23.94
CA SER A 125 17.32 19.42 -24.74
C SER A 125 16.06 19.74 -23.97
N ASP A 126 15.05 20.27 -24.68
CA ASP A 126 13.73 20.51 -24.12
C ASP A 126 13.04 19.21 -23.71
N VAL A 127 12.41 19.25 -22.54
CA VAL A 127 11.71 18.14 -21.93
C VAL A 127 10.37 18.61 -21.39
N TYR A 128 9.37 17.76 -21.56
CA TYR A 128 8.06 17.94 -20.98
C TYR A 128 7.85 16.92 -19.86
N ILE A 129 7.10 17.36 -18.85
CA ILE A 129 6.71 16.60 -17.69
C ILE A 129 5.21 16.35 -17.79
N LEU A 130 4.80 15.10 -17.65
CA LEU A 130 3.42 14.70 -17.40
C LEU A 130 3.32 14.19 -15.96
N LYS A 131 2.63 14.91 -15.08
CA LYS A 131 2.23 14.42 -13.76
C LYS A 131 0.75 14.09 -13.75
N LEU A 132 0.43 12.94 -13.19
CA LEU A 132 -0.92 12.41 -13.05
C LEU A 132 -1.16 11.95 -11.61
N ASP A 133 -2.41 12.03 -11.18
CA ASP A 133 -2.92 11.67 -9.85
C ASP A 133 -4.21 10.87 -10.03
N ILE A 134 -4.46 9.87 -9.18
CA ILE A 134 -5.68 9.05 -9.24
C ILE A 134 -6.71 9.60 -8.26
N GLN A 135 -7.92 9.87 -8.75
CA GLN A 135 -8.98 10.44 -7.92
C GLN A 135 -9.41 9.46 -6.83
N GLY A 136 -9.29 9.90 -5.57
CA GLY A 136 -9.83 9.15 -4.43
C GLY A 136 -9.24 7.75 -4.32
N TYR A 137 -7.97 7.56 -4.69
CA TYR A 137 -7.37 6.26 -4.96
C TYR A 137 -7.73 5.18 -3.93
N PHE A 138 -7.40 5.40 -2.66
CA PHE A 138 -7.69 4.43 -1.59
C PHE A 138 -9.17 4.06 -1.49
N MET A 139 -10.10 4.97 -1.78
CA MET A 139 -11.55 4.75 -1.67
C MET A 139 -12.13 4.00 -2.88
N ASN A 140 -11.41 4.01 -4.01
CA ASN A 140 -11.83 3.38 -5.25
C ASN A 140 -11.15 2.03 -5.53
N ILE A 141 -10.19 1.60 -4.69
CA ILE A 141 -9.58 0.27 -4.81
C ILE A 141 -10.67 -0.80 -4.64
N ASN A 142 -10.91 -1.59 -5.70
CA ASN A 142 -11.80 -2.74 -5.67
C ASN A 142 -11.12 -3.91 -4.93
N LYS A 143 -11.79 -4.44 -3.89
CA LYS A 143 -11.23 -5.47 -3.00
C LYS A 143 -11.08 -6.83 -3.69
N ASP A 144 -11.98 -7.18 -4.62
CA ASP A 144 -11.93 -8.43 -5.38
C ASP A 144 -10.72 -8.42 -6.33
N ILE A 145 -10.59 -7.35 -7.13
CA ILE A 145 -9.45 -7.15 -8.04
C ILE A 145 -8.13 -7.16 -7.25
N LEU A 146 -8.09 -6.50 -6.09
CA LEU A 146 -6.91 -6.50 -5.22
C LEU A 146 -6.56 -7.91 -4.76
N TYR A 147 -7.55 -8.67 -4.30
CA TYR A 147 -7.36 -10.03 -3.80
C TYR A 147 -6.85 -10.96 -4.91
N ASP A 148 -7.44 -10.87 -6.11
CA ASP A 148 -7.02 -11.65 -7.27
C ASP A 148 -5.59 -11.34 -7.70
N LYS A 149 -5.22 -10.05 -7.76
CA LYS A 149 -3.84 -9.64 -8.06
C LYS A 149 -2.85 -10.15 -7.02
N LEU A 150 -3.19 -10.03 -5.74
CA LEU A 150 -2.33 -10.45 -4.65
C LEU A 150 -2.13 -11.97 -4.64
N THR A 151 -3.21 -12.73 -4.77
CA THR A 151 -3.17 -14.20 -4.79
C THR A 151 -2.40 -14.73 -5.99
N LYS A 152 -2.58 -14.13 -7.17
CA LYS A 152 -1.79 -14.45 -8.36
C LYS A 152 -0.29 -14.28 -8.11
N ILE A 153 0.14 -13.15 -7.54
CA ILE A 153 1.56 -12.92 -7.25
C ILE A 153 2.10 -13.94 -6.23
N ILE A 154 1.34 -14.23 -5.17
CA ILE A 154 1.76 -15.18 -4.13
C ILE A 154 1.84 -16.62 -4.66
N ASN A 155 0.97 -17.01 -5.59
CA ASN A 155 0.97 -18.35 -6.19
C ASN A 155 2.02 -18.52 -7.30
N GLU A 156 2.37 -17.44 -8.03
CA GLU A 156 3.40 -17.47 -9.07
C GLU A 156 4.82 -17.54 -8.51
N GLU A 157 5.07 -16.97 -7.32
CA GLU A 157 6.28 -17.30 -6.59
C GLU A 157 6.05 -18.64 -5.90
N ASP A 158 6.95 -19.61 -6.06
CA ASP A 158 7.02 -20.77 -5.16
C ASP A 158 7.31 -20.25 -3.74
N PHE A 159 6.29 -19.79 -3.03
CA PHE A 159 6.40 -19.26 -1.67
C PHE A 159 7.01 -20.33 -0.73
N ASN A 160 6.85 -21.61 -1.06
CA ASN A 160 7.59 -22.73 -0.47
C ASN A 160 9.11 -22.61 -0.68
N ASN A 161 9.59 -22.33 -1.89
CA ASN A 161 11.03 -22.24 -2.19
C ASN A 161 11.70 -20.94 -1.67
N SER A 162 10.95 -19.85 -1.50
CA SER A 162 11.49 -18.60 -0.92
C SER A 162 11.55 -18.61 0.61
N ILE A 163 10.76 -19.45 1.30
CA ILE A 163 10.89 -19.66 2.76
C ILE A 163 12.01 -20.67 3.09
N THR A 164 12.35 -21.58 2.18
CA THR A 164 13.33 -22.67 2.40
C THR A 164 14.80 -22.26 2.32
N ASN A 165 15.15 -21.05 1.87
CA ASN A 165 16.55 -20.65 1.66
C ASN A 165 17.27 -20.12 2.91
N ASP A 166 16.64 -20.12 4.09
CA ASP A 166 17.39 -20.10 5.34
C ASP A 166 17.96 -21.52 5.56
N MET A 167 19.28 -21.67 5.41
CA MET A 167 20.08 -22.93 5.42
C MET A 167 19.96 -23.81 6.69
N THR A 168 18.95 -23.61 7.54
CA THR A 168 18.69 -24.37 8.76
C THR A 168 17.36 -25.13 8.72
N TYR A 169 16.70 -25.25 7.56
CA TYR A 169 15.29 -25.68 7.49
C TYR A 169 15.03 -27.15 7.14
N ASN A 170 16.03 -27.94 6.73
CA ASN A 170 15.83 -29.39 6.48
C ASN A 170 15.53 -30.22 7.75
N LYS A 171 15.35 -29.57 8.92
CA LYS A 171 15.01 -30.22 10.19
C LYS A 171 13.67 -29.80 10.81
N ILE A 172 12.91 -28.86 10.23
CA ILE A 172 11.69 -28.33 10.88
C ILE A 172 10.50 -28.38 9.92
N LYS A 173 9.92 -29.57 9.77
CA LYS A 173 8.74 -29.83 8.93
C LYS A 173 7.42 -29.25 9.50
N ASN A 174 7.45 -28.54 10.65
CA ASN A 174 6.26 -28.23 11.47
C ASN A 174 6.14 -26.77 11.98
N SER A 175 6.67 -25.73 11.30
CA SER A 175 6.59 -24.36 11.84
C SER A 175 6.35 -23.21 10.84
N VAL A 176 5.89 -23.47 9.62
CA VAL A 176 5.46 -22.42 8.69
C VAL A 176 3.94 -22.19 8.84
N ILE A 177 3.49 -20.94 8.81
CA ILE A 177 2.07 -20.62 8.60
C ILE A 177 1.59 -21.35 7.34
N SER A 178 0.49 -22.10 7.41
CA SER A 178 -0.02 -22.75 6.21
C SER A 178 -0.45 -21.71 5.18
N TYR A 179 -0.33 -22.02 3.88
CA TYR A 179 -0.85 -21.14 2.82
C TYR A 179 -2.32 -20.80 3.03
N GLN A 180 -3.10 -21.80 3.44
CA GLN A 180 -4.51 -21.61 3.78
C GLN A 180 -4.68 -20.52 4.84
N LEU A 181 -3.94 -20.60 5.94
CA LEU A 181 -4.03 -19.63 7.02
C LEU A 181 -3.56 -18.23 6.59
N LEU A 182 -2.52 -18.12 5.76
CA LEU A 182 -2.11 -16.84 5.18
C LEU A 182 -3.23 -16.23 4.32
N PHE A 183 -3.84 -17.02 3.43
CA PHE A 183 -4.94 -16.54 2.59
C PHE A 183 -6.17 -16.17 3.41
N ASP A 184 -6.48 -16.91 4.47
CA ASP A 184 -7.57 -16.57 5.38
C ASP A 184 -7.33 -15.24 6.11
N LEU A 185 -6.09 -14.99 6.55
CA LEU A 185 -5.70 -13.69 7.13
C LEU A 185 -5.79 -12.56 6.10
N LEU A 186 -5.26 -12.78 4.89
CA LEU A 186 -5.32 -11.79 3.80
C LEU A 186 -6.76 -11.44 3.45
N ARG A 187 -7.61 -12.45 3.31
CA ARG A 187 -9.05 -12.28 3.06
C ARG A 187 -9.69 -11.50 4.19
N THR A 188 -9.42 -11.87 5.44
CA THR A 188 -9.97 -11.18 6.62
C THR A 188 -9.56 -9.70 6.65
N ILE A 189 -8.32 -9.36 6.29
CA ILE A 189 -7.82 -7.97 6.30
C ILE A 189 -8.37 -7.18 5.10
N ILE A 190 -8.33 -7.73 3.89
CA ILE A 190 -8.75 -7.05 2.65
C ILE A 190 -10.25 -6.76 2.67
N TYR A 191 -11.06 -7.75 3.07
CA TYR A 191 -12.52 -7.63 3.10
C TYR A 191 -13.07 -6.98 4.38
N ASN A 192 -12.20 -6.56 5.30
CA ASN A 192 -12.63 -5.78 6.46
C ASN A 192 -13.37 -4.50 6.04
N THR A 193 -14.43 -4.14 6.77
CA THR A 193 -15.25 -2.94 6.56
C THR A 193 -15.23 -2.08 7.82
N PRO A 194 -14.09 -1.41 8.12
CA PRO A 194 -13.94 -0.64 9.36
C PRO A 194 -14.94 0.51 9.47
N GLU A 195 -15.48 1.02 8.37
CA GLU A 195 -16.57 2.00 8.31
C GLU A 195 -17.85 1.52 9.01
N ASN A 196 -18.06 0.21 9.13
CA ASN A 196 -19.20 -0.39 9.83
C ASN A 196 -18.87 -0.81 11.28
N ASN A 197 -17.59 -0.79 11.66
CA ASN A 197 -17.11 -1.19 12.98
C ASN A 197 -15.98 -0.27 13.46
N CYS A 198 -16.31 1.00 13.69
CA CYS A 198 -15.39 1.97 14.26
C CYS A 198 -16.02 2.84 15.34
N ILE A 199 -15.17 3.43 16.19
CA ILE A 199 -15.53 4.53 17.08
C ILE A 199 -15.01 5.82 16.45
N ILE A 200 -15.84 6.86 16.40
CA ILE A 200 -15.42 8.18 15.96
C ILE A 200 -14.71 8.87 17.13
N LYS A 201 -13.47 9.31 16.90
CA LYS A 201 -12.69 10.13 17.84
C LYS A 201 -12.69 11.57 17.32
N GLY A 202 -13.32 12.47 18.06
CA GLY A 202 -13.54 13.85 17.66
C GLY A 202 -15.02 14.14 17.45
N LYS A 203 -15.33 15.16 16.64
CA LYS A 203 -16.71 15.56 16.32
C LYS A 203 -17.07 15.09 14.90
N LEU A 204 -18.35 14.79 14.66
CA LEU A 204 -18.83 14.50 13.29
C LEU A 204 -18.60 15.67 12.33
N SER A 205 -18.64 16.91 12.85
CA SER A 205 -18.34 18.12 12.09
C SER A 205 -16.92 18.17 11.55
N ASP A 206 -16.00 17.36 12.08
CA ASP A 206 -14.61 17.33 11.61
C ASP A 206 -14.55 16.79 10.17
N TRP A 207 -15.55 16.05 9.71
CA TRP A 207 -15.66 15.59 8.31
C TRP A 207 -16.14 16.67 7.34
N ASN A 208 -16.62 17.82 7.83
CA ASN A 208 -17.10 18.90 6.98
C ASN A 208 -15.98 19.38 6.04
N GLY A 209 -16.30 19.48 4.76
CA GLY A 209 -15.35 19.86 3.71
C GLY A 209 -14.48 18.72 3.17
N LEU A 210 -14.55 17.51 3.73
CA LEU A 210 -13.92 16.33 3.11
C LEU A 210 -14.76 15.89 1.89
N PRO A 211 -14.18 15.79 0.68
CA PRO A 211 -14.91 15.30 -0.48
C PRO A 211 -15.41 13.87 -0.28
N ASN A 212 -16.62 13.54 -0.75
CA ASN A 212 -17.17 12.18 -0.67
C ASN A 212 -16.23 11.13 -1.28
N SER A 213 -15.53 11.46 -2.37
CA SER A 213 -14.57 10.56 -3.01
C SER A 213 -13.31 10.27 -2.16
N LYS A 214 -13.16 10.91 -1.01
CA LYS A 214 -12.04 10.73 -0.07
C LYS A 214 -12.48 10.19 1.29
N SER A 215 -13.75 9.80 1.45
CA SER A 215 -14.28 9.20 2.67
C SER A 215 -14.65 7.74 2.42
N LEU A 216 -14.13 6.86 3.27
CA LEU A 216 -14.44 5.43 3.30
C LEU A 216 -15.90 5.20 3.72
N PHE A 217 -16.47 6.06 4.56
CA PHE A 217 -17.92 6.01 4.86
C PHE A 217 -18.80 6.25 3.63
N LYS A 218 -18.22 6.78 2.54
CA LYS A 218 -18.91 7.06 1.27
C LYS A 218 -18.38 6.20 0.12
N SER A 219 -17.48 5.25 0.37
CA SER A 219 -16.99 4.36 -0.68
C SER A 219 -18.08 3.41 -1.16
N LYS A 220 -17.96 2.95 -2.40
CA LYS A 220 -18.85 1.92 -2.96
C LYS A 220 -18.65 0.62 -2.18
N LYS A 221 -19.72 -0.17 -2.01
CA LYS A 221 -19.63 -1.50 -1.41
C LYS A 221 -18.59 -2.35 -2.17
N GLY A 222 -17.72 -3.03 -1.43
CA GLY A 222 -16.61 -3.81 -2.01
C GLY A 222 -15.40 -2.97 -2.44
N CYS A 223 -15.43 -1.65 -2.26
CA CYS A 223 -14.31 -0.75 -2.55
C CYS A 223 -13.81 -0.06 -1.28
N GLY A 224 -12.55 0.34 -1.31
CA GLY A 224 -11.96 1.18 -0.27
C GLY A 224 -11.00 0.45 0.65
N LEU A 225 -9.88 1.09 0.97
CA LEU A 225 -8.93 0.64 1.99
C LEU A 225 -8.77 1.72 3.08
N PRO A 226 -8.71 1.32 4.36
CA PRO A 226 -8.53 2.27 5.47
C PRO A 226 -7.16 2.94 5.44
N ILE A 227 -7.14 4.27 5.31
CA ILE A 227 -5.92 5.06 5.47
C ILE A 227 -5.51 5.00 6.94
N GLY A 228 -4.26 4.61 7.24
CA GLY A 228 -3.74 4.50 8.61
C GLY A 228 -3.26 3.09 9.01
N ASN A 229 -3.51 2.11 8.15
CA ASN A 229 -3.05 0.73 8.31
C ASN A 229 -1.86 0.41 7.39
N LEU A 230 -0.89 -0.35 7.90
CA LEU A 230 0.33 -0.73 7.17
C LEU A 230 -0.01 -1.56 5.91
N THR A 231 -0.89 -2.53 6.06
CA THR A 231 -1.33 -3.42 4.97
C THR A 231 -2.00 -2.63 3.85
N SER A 232 -2.80 -1.61 4.15
CA SER A 232 -3.45 -0.78 3.14
C SER A 232 -2.46 -0.09 2.22
N GLN A 233 -1.31 0.37 2.73
CA GLN A 233 -0.28 0.96 1.89
C GLN A 233 0.41 -0.07 1.00
N LEU A 234 0.73 -1.24 1.55
CA LEU A 234 1.31 -2.35 0.79
C LEU A 234 0.37 -2.81 -0.34
N PHE A 235 -0.90 -3.02 -0.01
CA PHE A 235 -1.94 -3.42 -0.97
C PHE A 235 -2.16 -2.37 -2.05
N SER A 236 -2.03 -1.08 -1.71
CA SER A 236 -2.07 0.00 -2.70
C SER A 236 -0.93 -0.10 -3.72
N ASN A 237 0.25 -0.61 -3.35
CA ASN A 237 1.32 -0.84 -4.31
C ASN A 237 1.03 -2.07 -5.18
N VAL A 238 0.52 -3.15 -4.58
CA VAL A 238 0.11 -4.37 -5.30
C VAL A 238 -0.90 -4.06 -6.39
N TYR A 239 -1.90 -3.24 -6.07
CA TYR A 239 -2.98 -2.90 -6.99
C TYR A 239 -2.48 -2.22 -8.27
N LEU A 240 -1.53 -1.29 -8.14
CA LEU A 240 -0.95 -0.55 -9.26
C LEU A 240 0.28 -1.22 -9.88
N ASN A 241 0.74 -2.37 -9.38
CA ASN A 241 1.92 -3.03 -9.93
C ASN A 241 1.72 -3.45 -11.40
N SER A 242 0.55 -3.96 -11.75
CA SER A 242 0.25 -4.32 -13.15
C SER A 242 0.24 -3.09 -14.06
N PHE A 243 -0.21 -1.94 -13.55
CA PHE A 243 -0.18 -0.66 -14.27
C PHE A 243 1.26 -0.17 -14.48
N ASP A 244 2.12 -0.30 -13.47
CA ASP A 244 3.54 0.03 -13.58
C ASP A 244 4.23 -0.79 -14.67
N HIS A 245 3.99 -2.10 -14.70
CA HIS A 245 4.53 -2.98 -15.74
C HIS A 245 3.96 -2.67 -17.12
N TYR A 246 2.67 -2.36 -17.22
CA TYR A 246 2.07 -1.92 -18.48
C TYR A 246 2.79 -0.68 -19.05
N LEU A 247 3.03 0.34 -18.22
CA LEU A 247 3.77 1.53 -18.66
C LEU A 247 5.22 1.23 -19.04
N LYS A 248 5.95 0.48 -18.19
CA LYS A 248 7.39 0.24 -18.38
C LYS A 248 7.68 -0.77 -19.49
N ASN A 249 6.98 -1.89 -19.49
CA ASN A 249 7.31 -3.05 -20.32
C ASN A 249 6.51 -3.07 -21.63
N GLU A 250 5.21 -2.73 -21.59
CA GLU A 250 4.36 -2.78 -22.78
C GLU A 250 4.41 -1.47 -23.59
N LEU A 251 4.31 -0.31 -22.92
CA LEU A 251 4.40 1.00 -23.57
C LEU A 251 5.83 1.56 -23.69
N GLY A 252 6.81 0.89 -23.08
CA GLY A 252 8.22 1.27 -23.15
C GLY A 252 8.55 2.61 -22.49
N VAL A 253 7.77 3.06 -21.49
CA VAL A 253 7.97 4.36 -20.84
C VAL A 253 9.23 4.33 -19.98
N LYS A 254 10.33 4.89 -20.49
CA LYS A 254 11.63 4.85 -19.80
C LYS A 254 11.66 5.70 -18.53
N TYR A 255 11.31 6.99 -18.62
CA TYR A 255 11.45 7.96 -17.54
C TYR A 255 10.15 8.14 -16.75
N TYR A 256 9.80 7.10 -15.99
CA TYR A 256 8.59 7.04 -15.15
C TYR A 256 8.96 6.81 -13.69
N GLY A 257 8.19 7.41 -12.78
CA GLY A 257 8.23 7.09 -11.36
C GLY A 257 6.90 7.35 -10.66
N ARG A 258 6.63 6.59 -9.60
CA ARG A 258 5.36 6.59 -8.85
C ARG A 258 5.58 6.59 -7.34
N TYR A 259 4.83 7.46 -6.68
CA TYR A 259 4.68 7.51 -5.22
C TYR A 259 3.20 7.37 -4.87
N VAL A 260 2.77 6.18 -4.42
CA VAL A 260 1.37 5.84 -4.18
C VAL A 260 0.53 6.07 -5.46
N ASP A 261 -0.35 7.07 -5.48
CA ASP A 261 -1.25 7.45 -6.57
C ASP A 261 -0.71 8.59 -7.45
N ASP A 262 0.33 9.29 -7.01
CA ASP A 262 1.02 10.32 -7.78
C ASP A 262 2.12 9.69 -8.65
N PHE A 263 2.11 9.99 -9.95
CA PHE A 263 3.17 9.53 -10.85
C PHE A 263 3.55 10.57 -11.89
N TYR A 264 4.81 10.53 -12.31
CA TYR A 264 5.39 11.41 -13.32
C TYR A 264 5.96 10.63 -14.49
N ILE A 265 5.97 11.27 -15.66
CA ILE A 265 6.61 10.80 -16.88
C ILE A 265 7.35 11.96 -17.53
N PHE A 266 8.62 11.75 -17.90
CA PHE A 266 9.39 12.70 -18.68
C PHE A 266 9.57 12.24 -20.11
N HIS A 267 9.39 13.18 -21.06
CA HIS A 267 9.65 12.90 -22.46
C HIS A 267 9.86 14.19 -23.26
N ARG A 268 10.62 14.12 -24.35
CA ARG A 268 10.87 15.28 -25.24
C ARG A 268 9.67 15.64 -26.12
N SER A 269 8.83 14.66 -26.46
CA SER A 269 7.61 14.86 -27.24
C SER A 269 6.39 15.02 -26.35
N LYS A 270 5.76 16.19 -26.41
CA LYS A 270 4.46 16.47 -25.77
C LYS A 270 3.34 15.59 -26.33
N ASN A 271 3.39 15.21 -27.60
CA ASN A 271 2.40 14.34 -28.23
C ASN A 271 2.49 12.91 -27.69
N TYR A 272 3.70 12.41 -27.46
CA TYR A 272 3.90 11.12 -26.79
C TYR A 272 3.29 11.14 -25.37
N LEU A 273 3.51 12.20 -24.59
CA LEU A 273 2.91 12.31 -23.26
C LEU A 273 1.37 12.33 -23.30
N LYS A 274 0.77 13.01 -24.29
CA LYS A 274 -0.69 12.97 -24.49
C LYS A 274 -1.19 11.56 -24.82
N TYR A 275 -0.44 10.82 -25.64
CA TYR A 275 -0.73 9.41 -25.94
C TYR A 275 -0.68 8.57 -24.66
N ILE A 276 0.41 8.64 -23.89
CA ILE A 276 0.54 7.89 -22.63
C ILE A 276 -0.54 8.27 -21.62
N MET A 277 -0.92 9.54 -21.52
CA MET A 277 -2.04 9.96 -20.66
C MET A 277 -3.36 9.27 -21.05
N ARG A 278 -3.65 9.14 -22.36
CA ARG A 278 -4.85 8.46 -22.85
C ARG A 278 -4.81 6.97 -22.54
N GLU A 279 -3.70 6.30 -22.83
CA GLU A 279 -3.54 4.87 -22.53
C GLU A 279 -3.61 4.61 -21.02
N SER A 280 -3.01 5.49 -20.21
CA SER A 280 -3.10 5.43 -18.75
C SER A 280 -4.54 5.53 -18.26
N ARG A 281 -5.32 6.46 -18.82
CA ARG A 281 -6.75 6.60 -18.50
C ARG A 281 -7.52 5.33 -18.84
N ASN A 282 -7.30 4.78 -20.05
CA ASN A 282 -7.99 3.59 -20.52
C ASN A 282 -7.68 2.37 -19.67
N TYR A 283 -6.41 2.19 -19.26
CA TYR A 283 -6.01 1.09 -18.38
C TYR A 283 -6.64 1.23 -17.00
N LEU A 284 -6.51 2.39 -16.36
CA LEU A 284 -7.02 2.61 -15.01
C LEU A 284 -8.55 2.45 -14.94
N LEU A 285 -9.29 2.89 -15.97
CA LEU A 285 -10.74 2.71 -16.04
C LEU A 285 -11.16 1.23 -16.02
N LYS A 286 -10.41 0.34 -16.68
CA LYS A 286 -10.67 -1.12 -16.65
C LYS A 286 -10.49 -1.70 -15.25
N GLU A 287 -9.62 -1.10 -14.46
CA GLU A 287 -9.36 -1.45 -13.06
C GLU A 287 -10.31 -0.72 -12.10
N GLY A 288 -11.30 0.02 -12.59
CA GLY A 288 -12.22 0.77 -11.74
C GLY A 288 -11.62 2.03 -11.10
N LEU A 289 -10.50 2.52 -11.61
CA LEU A 289 -9.82 3.74 -11.16
C LEU A 289 -9.95 4.86 -12.20
N GLU A 290 -9.94 6.10 -11.73
CA GLU A 290 -10.04 7.29 -12.59
C GLU A 290 -8.91 8.27 -12.31
N LEU A 291 -8.38 8.88 -13.37
CA LEU A 291 -7.43 9.98 -13.23
C LEU A 291 -8.13 11.23 -12.74
N HIS A 292 -7.50 11.94 -11.81
CA HIS A 292 -8.05 13.15 -11.23
C HIS A 292 -8.14 14.27 -12.28
N PRO A 293 -9.34 14.80 -12.57
CA PRO A 293 -9.56 15.68 -13.72
C PRO A 293 -8.80 17.00 -13.64
N LYS A 294 -8.56 17.51 -12.42
CA LYS A 294 -7.89 18.78 -12.17
C LYS A 294 -6.41 18.68 -11.80
N LYS A 295 -5.86 17.47 -11.62
CA LYS A 295 -4.46 17.26 -11.19
C LYS A 295 -3.65 16.60 -12.31
N ILE A 296 -3.86 17.09 -13.52
CA ILE A 296 -3.10 16.70 -14.70
C ILE A 296 -2.18 17.86 -15.01
N TYR A 297 -0.88 17.63 -14.91
CA TYR A 297 0.12 18.65 -15.21
C TYR A 297 0.91 18.21 -16.44
N LEU A 298 0.82 18.98 -17.52
CA LEU A 298 1.60 18.76 -18.73
C LEU A 298 2.33 20.04 -19.12
N GLN A 299 3.60 20.16 -18.76
CA GLN A 299 4.36 21.40 -18.92
C GLN A 299 5.83 21.18 -19.24
N HIS A 300 6.50 22.25 -19.66
CA HIS A 300 7.94 22.26 -19.88
C HIS A 300 8.69 22.21 -18.53
N TYR A 301 9.83 21.52 -18.49
CA TYR A 301 10.55 21.28 -17.24
C TYR A 301 11.04 22.55 -16.53
N SER A 302 11.29 23.63 -17.28
CA SER A 302 11.77 24.91 -16.75
C SER A 302 10.80 25.57 -15.75
N LYS A 303 9.53 25.15 -15.73
CA LYS A 303 8.53 25.64 -14.76
C LYS A 303 8.59 24.91 -13.41
N GLY A 304 9.50 23.95 -13.25
CA GLY A 304 9.52 23.04 -12.10
C GLY A 304 8.29 22.12 -12.08
N PHE A 305 8.21 21.23 -11.10
CA PHE A 305 7.00 20.47 -10.81
C PHE A 305 7.00 20.03 -9.34
N HIS A 306 5.81 19.88 -8.75
CA HIS A 306 5.65 19.38 -7.39
C HIS A 306 5.48 17.86 -7.42
N PHE A 307 6.38 17.14 -6.75
CA PHE A 307 6.32 15.69 -6.56
C PHE A 307 6.42 15.35 -5.07
#